data_AF-A0A3D4AN83-F1
#
_entry.id   AF-A0A3D4AN83-F1
#
_cell.length_a   1.000
_cell.length_b   1.000
_cell.length_c   1.000
_cell.angle_alpha   90.00
_cell.angle_beta   90.00
_cell.angle_gamma   90.00
#
_symmetry.space_group_name_H-M   'P 1'
#
loop_
_entity.id
_entity.type
_entity.pdbx_description
1 polymer ?
#
loop_
_entity_poly.entity_id
_entity_poly.type
_entity_poly.pdbx_seq_one_letter_code
_entity_poly.pdbx_strand_id
1 'polypeptide(L)' 'MSMEMEFIRVLPSPQSLMEDYPIKKKYKEIKMERDETIKNIFSGEDHRLALIIGPCSSDNEDAVVDYVSRLAKL' A
#
# COMPACT_ATOMS: atom_id res chain seq x y z
N MET A 1 22.55 -37.62 8.31
CA MET A 1 21.77 -36.44 8.73
C MET A 1 21.18 -35.83 7.48
N SER A 2 19.90 -36.08 7.23
CA SER A 2 19.14 -35.46 6.13
C SER A 2 18.99 -33.97 6.43
N MET A 3 19.40 -33.09 5.50
CA MET A 3 19.13 -31.66 5.62
C MET A 3 17.61 -31.45 5.43
N GLU A 4 16.93 -31.00 6.49
CA GLU A 4 15.49 -30.70 6.50
C GLU A 4 15.14 -29.32 5.90
N MET A 5 16.12 -28.58 5.41
CA MET A 5 15.91 -27.27 4.79
C MET A 5 16.59 -27.18 3.42
N GLU A 6 15.79 -26.80 2.43
CA GLU A 6 16.24 -26.47 1.09
C GLU A 6 16.40 -24.95 0.96
N PHE A 7 17.59 -24.50 0.55
CA PHE A 7 17.79 -23.10 0.19
C PHE A 7 17.18 -22.84 -1.19
N ILE A 8 16.16 -21.98 -1.25
CA ILE A 8 15.49 -21.62 -2.51
C ILE A 8 16.20 -20.43 -3.17
N ARG A 9 16.24 -19.27 -2.49
CA ARG A 9 16.88 -18.04 -2.99
C ARG A 9 17.00 -16.98 -1.89
N VAL A 10 17.85 -15.98 -2.15
CA VAL A 10 17.87 -14.72 -1.40
C VAL A 10 16.69 -13.84 -1.85
N LEU A 11 15.98 -13.22 -0.90
CA LEU A 11 14.96 -12.22 -1.18
C LEU A 11 15.61 -10.85 -1.43
N PRO A 12 15.06 -10.03 -2.34
CA PRO A 12 15.58 -8.68 -2.58
C PRO A 12 15.47 -7.82 -1.32
N SER A 13 16.41 -6.91 -1.14
CA SER A 13 16.35 -5.93 -0.05
C SER A 13 15.26 -4.89 -0.32
N PRO A 14 14.70 -4.23 0.71
CA PRO A 14 13.79 -3.12 0.51
C PRO A 14 14.38 -2.01 -0.36
N GLN A 15 15.68 -1.71 -0.23
CA GLN A 15 16.34 -0.70 -1.07
C GLN A 15 16.35 -1.10 -2.55
N SER A 16 16.73 -2.35 -2.86
CA SER A 16 16.73 -2.84 -4.25
C SER A 16 15.34 -2.81 -4.87
N LEU A 17 14.29 -3.16 -4.11
CA LEU A 17 12.91 -3.05 -4.59
C LEU A 17 12.51 -1.60 -4.88
N MET A 18 12.94 -0.64 -4.06
CA MET A 18 12.66 0.78 -4.31
C MET A 18 13.40 1.34 -5.53
N GLU A 19 14.57 0.79 -5.84
CA GLU A 19 15.34 1.11 -7.05
C GLU A 19 14.69 0.53 -8.31
N ASP A 20 14.23 -0.73 -8.25
CA ASP A 20 13.52 -1.40 -9.35
C ASP A 20 12.15 -0.77 -9.63
N TYR A 21 11.48 -0.28 -8.58
CA TYR A 21 10.14 0.31 -8.65
C TYR A 21 10.11 1.73 -8.09
N PRO A 22 10.73 2.71 -8.79
CA PRO A 22 10.85 4.07 -8.28
C PRO A 22 9.50 4.77 -8.21
N ILE A 23 9.16 5.27 -7.02
CA ILE A 23 7.92 6.02 -6.79
C ILE A 23 8.04 7.43 -7.36
N LYS A 24 7.16 7.78 -8.30
CA LYS A 24 7.07 9.12 -8.90
C LYS A 24 6.80 10.19 -7.83
N LYS A 25 7.39 11.39 -7.99
CA LYS A 25 7.28 12.52 -7.05
C LYS A 25 5.83 12.81 -6.62
N LYS A 26 4.91 12.83 -7.58
CA LYS A 26 3.47 13.05 -7.33
C LYS A 26 2.87 12.10 -6.29
N TYR A 27 3.30 10.83 -6.26
CA TYR A 27 2.76 9.85 -5.32
C TYR A 27 3.36 10.01 -3.92
N LYS A 28 4.60 10.50 -3.81
CA LYS A 28 5.20 10.87 -2.52
C LYS A 28 4.46 12.05 -1.89
N GLU A 29 4.15 13.06 -2.70
CA GLU A 29 3.39 14.25 -2.28
C GLU A 29 1.97 13.86 -1.81
N ILE A 30 1.25 13.06 -2.61
CA ILE A 30 -0.08 12.55 -2.24
C ILE A 30 -0.04 11.77 -0.92
N LYS A 31 1.00 10.94 -0.70
CA LYS A 31 1.15 10.20 0.54
C LYS A 31 1.33 11.13 1.74
N MET A 32 2.19 12.15 1.62
CA MET A 32 2.42 13.11 2.70
C MET A 32 1.15 13.86 3.08
N GLU A 33 0.38 14.32 2.08
CA GLU A 33 -0.91 14.99 2.29
C GLU A 33 -1.94 14.08 2.98
N ARG A 34 -2.02 12.82 2.53
CA ARG A 34 -2.95 11.83 3.12
C ARG A 34 -2.57 11.46 4.55
N ASP A 35 -1.29 11.31 4.86
CA ASP A 35 -0.83 11.03 6.22
C ASP A 35 -1.23 12.15 7.19
N GLU A 36 -1.05 13.41 6.78
CA GLU A 36 -1.45 14.56 7.58
C GLU A 36 -2.98 14.62 7.75
N THR A 37 -3.72 14.38 6.66
CA THR A 37 -5.19 14.28 6.70
C THR A 37 -5.67 13.22 7.69
N ILE A 38 -5.14 12.00 7.60
CA ILE A 38 -5.53 10.88 8.47
C ILE A 38 -5.16 11.18 9.93
N LYS A 39 -3.98 11.77 10.16
CA LYS A 39 -3.56 12.22 11.50
C LYS A 39 -4.55 13.21 12.10
N ASN A 40 -4.96 14.22 11.33
CA ASN A 40 -5.89 15.25 11.80
C ASN A 40 -7.28 14.66 12.13
N ILE A 41 -7.75 13.69 11.33
CA ILE A 41 -8.99 12.97 11.62
C ILE A 41 -8.88 12.23 12.96
N PHE A 42 -7.80 11.49 13.17
CA PHE A 42 -7.60 10.73 14.41
C PHE A 42 -7.33 11.59 15.65
N SER A 43 -6.78 12.80 15.47
CA SER A 43 -6.60 13.76 16.57
C SER A 43 -7.84 14.62 16.85
N GLY A 44 -8.89 14.51 16.03
CA GLY A 44 -10.12 15.29 16.18
C GLY A 44 -10.05 16.72 15.63
N GLU A 45 -8.96 17.08 14.94
CA GLU A 45 -8.78 18.37 14.26
C GLU A 45 -9.50 18.42 12.90
N ASP A 46 -9.83 17.25 12.35
CA ASP A 46 -10.69 17.07 11.19
C ASP A 46 -11.88 16.17 11.58
N HIS A 47 -13.10 16.61 11.33
CA HIS A 47 -14.33 15.91 11.76
C HIS A 47 -14.88 14.94 10.70
N ARG A 48 -14.17 14.73 9.59
CA ARG A 48 -14.52 13.68 8.62
C ARG A 48 -14.35 12.30 9.24
N LEU A 49 -15.08 11.32 8.70
CA LEU A 49 -14.93 9.90 9.08
C LEU A 49 -13.85 9.24 8.22
N ALA A 50 -12.83 8.65 8.85
CA ALA A 50 -11.88 7.77 8.17
C ALA A 50 -12.50 6.39 7.96
N LEU A 51 -12.90 6.08 6.73
CA LEU A 51 -13.43 4.78 6.33
C LEU A 51 -12.35 3.93 5.66
N ILE A 52 -11.96 2.82 6.30
CA ILE A 52 -11.08 1.82 5.70
C ILE A 52 -11.95 0.72 5.09
N ILE A 53 -12.01 0.66 3.77
CA ILE A 53 -12.87 -0.26 3.02
C ILE A 53 -12.11 -0.84 1.82
N GLY A 54 -12.35 -2.11 1.54
CA GLY A 54 -11.71 -2.84 0.45
C GLY A 54 -12.01 -4.33 0.50
N PRO A 55 -11.48 -5.12 -0.47
CA PRO A 55 -11.51 -6.57 -0.40
C PRO A 55 -10.70 -7.08 0.81
N CYS A 56 -11.01 -8.29 1.30
CA CYS A 56 -10.30 -8.88 2.44
C CYS A 56 -8.84 -9.23 2.12
N SER A 57 -8.54 -9.52 0.86
CA SER A 57 -7.21 -9.80 0.32
C SER A 57 -7.05 -9.15 -1.06
N SER A 58 -5.80 -9.01 -1.51
CA SER A 58 -5.45 -8.43 -2.80
C SER A 58 -4.70 -9.43 -3.69
N ASP A 59 -5.23 -10.64 -3.80
CA ASP A 59 -4.63 -11.77 -4.52
C ASP A 59 -4.90 -11.76 -6.03
N ASN A 60 -5.94 -11.07 -6.50
CA ASN A 60 -6.25 -10.88 -7.92
C ASN A 60 -6.06 -9.41 -8.32
N GLU A 61 -5.03 -9.13 -9.11
CA GLU A 61 -4.67 -7.78 -9.55
C GLU A 61 -5.80 -7.07 -10.29
N ASP A 62 -6.38 -7.71 -11.31
CA ASP A 62 -7.43 -7.10 -12.15
C ASP A 62 -8.67 -6.72 -11.32
N ALA A 63 -9.10 -7.61 -10.43
CA ALA A 63 -10.26 -7.37 -9.57
C ALA A 63 -10.00 -6.22 -8.57
N VAL A 64 -8.80 -6.16 -8.01
CA VAL A 64 -8.40 -5.07 -7.10
C VAL A 64 -8.35 -3.74 -7.86
N VAL A 65 -7.78 -3.72 -9.06
CA VAL A 65 -7.68 -2.52 -9.90
C VAL A 65 -9.06 -2.01 -10.32
N ASP A 66 -10.00 -2.88 -10.69
CA ASP A 66 -11.40 -2.48 -10.97
C ASP A 66 -12.05 -1.85 -9.74
N TYR A 67 -11.94 -2.52 -8.59
CA TYR A 67 -12.52 -2.04 -7.34
C TYR A 67 -12.02 -0.64 -6.96
N VAL A 68 -10.68 -0.43 -6.93
CA VAL A 68 -10.11 0.87 -6.55
C VAL A 68 -10.45 1.96 -7.58
N SER A 69 -10.57 1.60 -8.86
CA SER A 69 -10.95 2.54 -9.93
C SER A 69 -12.39 2.99 -9.83
N ARG A 70 -13.29 2.11 -9.35
CA ARG A 70 -14.69 2.45 -9.05
C ARG A 70 -14.79 3.28 -7.77
N LEU A 71 -14.07 2.90 -6.72
CA LEU A 71 -14.03 3.62 -5.45
C LEU A 71 -13.50 5.06 -5.62
N ALA A 72 -12.50 5.27 -6.49
CA ALA A 72 -11.93 6.59 -6.74
C ALA A 72 -12.88 7.60 -7.44
N LYS A 73 -14.04 7.15 -7.95
CA LYS A 73 -15.05 8.01 -8.58
C LYS A 73 -16.16 8.47 -7.62
N LEU A 74 -16.23 7.86 -6.44
CA LEU A 74 -17.18 8.22 -5.38
C LEU A 74 -16.67 9.44 -4.61
#